data_AF-A0A4Y2MZ46-F1
#
_entry.id   AF-A0A4Y2MZ46-F1
#
_cell.length_a   1.000
_cell.length_b   1.000
_cell.length_c   1.000
_cell.angle_alpha   90.00
_cell.angle_beta   90.00
_cell.angle_gamma   90.00
#
_symmetry.space_group_name_H-M   'P 1'
#
loop_
_entity.id
_entity.type
_entity.pdbx_description
1 polymer ?
#
loop_
_entity_poly.entity_id
_entity_poly.type
_entity_poly.pdbx_seq_one_letter_code
_entity_poly.pdbx_strand_id
1 'polypeptide(L)'
;MLYHPFCIFADFDSLTEEVSGAVPSSTASFTVDLEQHKPVSYSIIATHVDDKLIFHEFYVGENVIENIFETLKYVSGKLIAKMHRIMPLSLHLDDCYDPRICHICKTRFLPGEIRVRDHSHWGSGRINGLAHQACNLNCRANYFIPV
;
A
#
# COMPACT_ATOMS: atom_id res chain seq x y z
N MET A 1 4.22 -3.47 -13.02
CA MET A 1 2.93 -3.18 -12.34
C MET A 1 3.24 -3.19 -10.86
N LEU A 2 2.98 -2.10 -10.14
CA LEU A 2 3.20 -2.02 -8.70
C LEU A 2 2.06 -2.81 -8.03
N TYR A 3 2.38 -3.93 -7.39
CA TYR A 3 1.42 -4.75 -6.68
C TYR A 3 1.50 -4.46 -5.19
N HIS A 4 0.41 -3.96 -4.62
CA HIS A 4 0.26 -3.71 -3.19
C HIS A 4 -0.82 -4.64 -2.65
N PRO A 5 -0.46 -5.74 -1.97
CA PRO A 5 -1.45 -6.71 -1.47
C PRO A 5 -2.31 -6.14 -0.35
N PHE A 6 -1.86 -5.09 0.31
CA PHE A 6 -2.57 -4.44 1.42
C PHE A 6 -2.65 -2.94 1.17
N CYS A 7 -3.72 -2.33 1.67
CA CYS A 7 -3.94 -0.89 1.72
C CYS A 7 -4.51 -0.53 3.08
N ILE A 8 -4.16 0.64 3.59
CA ILE A 8 -4.78 1.24 4.77
C ILE A 8 -5.58 2.44 4.28
N PHE A 9 -6.75 2.66 4.87
CA PHE A 9 -7.55 3.86 4.74
C PHE A 9 -7.67 4.47 6.12
N ALA A 10 -7.42 5.77 6.22
CA ALA A 10 -7.50 6.49 7.48
C ALA A 10 -8.22 7.82 7.27
N ASP A 11 -9.02 8.21 8.25
CA ASP A 11 -9.66 9.53 8.30
C ASP A 11 -9.75 10.03 9.74
N PHE A 12 -9.82 11.35 9.90
CA PHE A 12 -9.96 12.02 11.18
C PHE A 12 -11.29 12.75 11.27
N ASP A 13 -11.92 12.72 12.45
CA ASP A 13 -12.88 13.76 12.79
C ASP A 13 -12.16 14.86 13.57
N SER A 14 -12.46 16.10 13.22
CA SER A 14 -11.85 17.27 13.85
C SER A 14 -12.91 18.25 14.35
N LEU A 15 -12.61 18.91 15.46
CA LEU A 15 -13.31 20.12 15.86
C LEU A 15 -12.48 21.34 15.46
N THR A 16 -13.14 22.47 15.22
CA THR A 16 -12.44 23.72 14.98
C THR A 16 -12.19 24.46 16.29
N GLU A 17 -10.99 25.01 16.43
CA GLU A 17 -10.63 25.92 17.51
C GLU A 17 -10.23 27.27 16.91
N GLU A 18 -10.73 28.37 17.48
CA GLU A 18 -10.34 29.71 17.06
C GLU A 18 -8.84 29.92 17.22
N VAL A 19 -8.21 30.53 16.22
CA VAL A 19 -6.79 30.85 16.23
C VAL A 19 -6.60 32.34 16.44
N SER A 20 -5.76 32.71 17.41
CA SER A 20 -5.38 34.11 17.59
C SER A 20 -4.29 34.51 16.59
N GLY A 21 -4.63 35.39 15.65
CA GLY A 21 -3.72 35.91 14.63
C GLY A 21 -3.24 37.34 14.88
N ALA A 22 -2.23 37.76 14.11
CA ALA A 22 -1.76 39.15 14.12
C ALA A 22 -2.83 40.11 13.57
N VAL A 23 -2.86 41.33 14.11
CA VAL A 23 -3.79 42.36 13.62
C VAL A 23 -3.49 42.67 12.16
N PRO A 24 -4.50 42.64 11.28
CA PRO A 24 -4.27 42.87 9.88
C PRO A 24 -3.74 44.25 9.51
N SER A 25 -2.91 44.31 8.46
CA SER A 25 -2.44 45.58 7.91
C SER A 25 -3.59 46.39 7.30
N SER A 26 -3.66 47.68 7.61
CA SER A 26 -4.64 48.60 7.03
C SER A 26 -4.24 49.13 5.64
N THR A 27 -3.01 48.85 5.18
CA THR A 27 -2.44 49.41 3.96
C THR A 27 -2.11 48.37 2.88
N ALA A 28 -2.27 47.08 3.18
CA ALA A 28 -2.02 45.99 2.25
C ALA A 28 -3.06 44.88 2.44
N SER A 29 -3.35 44.13 1.37
CA SER A 29 -4.16 42.92 1.46
C SER A 29 -3.45 41.87 2.32
N PHE A 30 -4.24 41.16 3.13
CA PHE A 30 -3.75 40.13 4.05
C PHE A 30 -4.74 38.95 4.08
N THR A 31 -4.27 37.81 4.56
CA THR A 31 -5.07 36.62 4.87
C THR A 31 -4.96 36.36 6.37
N VAL A 32 -6.05 35.95 7.02
CA VAL A 32 -6.10 35.58 8.44
C VAL A 32 -6.66 34.19 8.56
N ASP A 33 -5.97 33.34 9.31
CA ASP A 33 -6.51 32.05 9.73
C ASP A 33 -7.44 32.28 10.92
N LEU A 34 -8.73 31.95 10.75
CA LEU A 34 -9.75 32.16 11.78
C LEU A 34 -9.83 30.97 12.74
N GLU A 35 -9.75 29.76 12.18
CA GLU A 35 -9.94 28.51 12.90
C GLU A 35 -8.94 27.46 12.41
N GLN A 36 -8.53 26.58 13.32
CA GLN A 36 -7.72 25.40 13.00
C GLN A 36 -8.49 24.13 13.32
N HIS A 37 -8.38 23.12 12.46
CA HIS A 37 -8.93 21.80 12.72
C HIS A 37 -8.03 21.04 13.69
N LYS A 38 -8.59 20.66 14.83
CA LYS A 38 -7.94 19.81 15.81
C LYS A 38 -8.60 18.43 15.80
N PRO A 39 -7.86 17.38 15.43
CA PRO A 39 -8.38 16.03 15.44
C PRO A 39 -8.80 15.60 16.84
N VAL A 40 -10.01 15.05 16.94
CA VAL A 40 -10.60 14.51 18.18
C VAL A 40 -10.79 13.00 18.12
N SER A 41 -10.84 12.45 16.91
CA SER A 41 -10.88 11.02 16.66
C SER A 41 -10.27 10.65 15.31
N TYR A 42 -10.01 9.37 15.13
CA TYR A 42 -9.70 8.79 13.84
C TYR A 42 -10.36 7.43 13.66
N SER A 43 -10.50 7.02 12.40
CA SER A 43 -10.81 5.66 12.02
C SER A 43 -9.76 5.13 11.06
N ILE A 44 -9.29 3.90 11.27
CA ILE A 44 -8.38 3.18 10.38
C ILE A 44 -9.04 1.88 9.94
N ILE A 45 -8.90 1.56 8.65
CA ILE A 45 -9.27 0.29 8.06
C ILE A 45 -8.11 -0.21 7.20
N ALA A 46 -7.61 -1.42 7.45
CA ALA A 46 -6.65 -2.09 6.58
C ALA A 46 -7.32 -3.23 5.83
N THR A 47 -7.15 -3.27 4.51
CA THR A 47 -7.72 -4.29 3.63
C THR A 47 -6.63 -5.04 2.87
N HIS A 48 -6.99 -6.23 2.37
CA HIS A 48 -6.23 -6.93 1.34
C HIS A 48 -6.88 -6.71 -0.04
N VAL A 49 -6.14 -6.97 -1.13
CA VAL A 49 -6.62 -6.77 -2.51
C VAL A 49 -7.84 -7.61 -2.91
N ASP A 50 -8.21 -8.60 -2.10
CA ASP A 50 -9.44 -9.40 -2.24
C ASP A 50 -10.61 -8.87 -1.41
N ASP A 51 -10.58 -7.58 -1.07
CA ASP A 51 -11.56 -6.85 -0.25
C ASP A 51 -11.72 -7.39 1.18
N LYS A 52 -10.82 -8.26 1.63
CA LYS A 52 -10.85 -8.77 3.01
C LYS A 52 -10.40 -7.70 4.00
N LEU A 53 -11.23 -7.44 5.01
CA LEU A 53 -10.86 -6.65 6.17
C LEU A 53 -9.79 -7.38 7.00
N ILE A 54 -8.65 -6.73 7.20
CA ILE A 54 -7.50 -7.27 7.95
C ILE A 54 -7.41 -6.65 9.34
N PHE A 55 -7.71 -5.37 9.44
CA PHE A 55 -7.63 -4.61 10.68
C PHE A 55 -8.61 -3.45 10.63
N HIS A 56 -9.20 -3.10 11.77
CA HIS A 56 -9.94 -1.85 11.92
C HIS A 56 -9.72 -1.32 13.33
N GLU A 57 -9.67 0.00 13.46
CA GLU A 57 -9.61 0.68 14.75
C GLU A 57 -10.32 2.03 14.66
N PHE A 58 -10.98 2.40 15.74
CA PHE A 58 -11.54 3.72 15.93
C PHE A 58 -11.10 4.22 17.31
N TYR A 59 -10.61 5.44 17.37
CA TYR A 59 -10.08 6.04 18.58
C TYR A 59 -10.59 7.46 18.75
N VAL A 60 -10.92 7.83 19.99
CA VAL A 60 -11.30 9.19 20.41
C VAL A 60 -10.47 9.52 21.64
N GLY A 61 -9.87 10.70 21.70
CA GLY A 61 -9.08 11.11 22.87
C GLY A 61 -8.31 12.41 22.66
N GLU A 62 -7.46 12.76 23.63
CA GLU A 62 -6.65 13.98 23.54
C GLU A 62 -5.37 13.79 22.71
N ASN A 63 -4.84 12.57 22.63
CA ASN A 63 -3.58 12.23 21.97
C ASN A 63 -3.81 11.54 20.60
N VAL A 64 -4.77 12.05 19.82
CA VAL A 64 -5.23 11.45 18.55
C VAL A 64 -4.08 11.28 17.55
N ILE A 65 -3.21 12.29 17.47
CA ILE A 65 -2.07 12.30 16.54
C ILE A 65 -1.01 11.27 16.95
N GLU A 66 -0.62 11.23 18.22
CA GLU A 66 0.36 10.25 18.69
C GLU A 66 -0.18 8.83 18.54
N ASN A 67 -1.44 8.62 18.91
CA ASN A 67 -2.08 7.32 18.87
C ASN A 67 -2.21 6.78 17.44
N ILE A 68 -2.63 7.61 16.46
CA ILE A 68 -2.75 7.14 15.08
C ILE A 68 -1.39 6.76 14.47
N PHE A 69 -0.31 7.49 14.78
CA PHE A 69 1.02 7.16 14.29
C PHE A 69 1.53 5.84 14.89
N GLU A 70 1.27 5.59 16.18
CA GLU A 70 1.59 4.31 16.81
C GLU A 70 0.80 3.16 16.19
N THR A 71 -0.50 3.34 15.97
CA THR A 71 -1.38 2.35 15.34
C THR A 71 -0.94 2.07 13.89
N LEU A 72 -0.68 3.10 13.07
CA LEU A 72 -0.18 2.93 11.70
C LEU A 72 1.16 2.21 11.66
N LYS A 73 2.09 2.54 12.57
CA LYS A 73 3.39 1.88 12.66
C LYS A 73 3.24 0.40 13.02
N TYR A 74 2.38 0.10 13.99
CA TYR A 74 2.10 -1.27 14.43
C TYR A 74 1.45 -2.12 13.31
N VAL A 75 0.39 -1.60 12.69
CA VAL A 75 -0.34 -2.31 11.61
C VAL A 75 0.56 -2.48 10.40
N SER A 76 1.22 -1.42 9.93
CA SER A 76 2.13 -1.47 8.78
C SER A 76 3.28 -2.46 9.01
N GLY A 77 3.87 -2.47 10.21
CA GLY A 77 4.91 -3.42 10.58
C GLY A 77 4.45 -4.87 10.47
N LYS A 78 3.23 -5.19 10.94
CA LYS A 78 2.64 -6.53 10.78
C LYS A 78 2.38 -6.90 9.32
N LEU A 79 1.86 -5.96 8.53
CA LEU A 79 1.56 -6.19 7.11
C LEU A 79 2.84 -6.40 6.30
N ILE A 80 3.87 -5.58 6.51
CA ILE A 80 5.18 -5.74 5.88
C ILE A 80 5.81 -7.07 6.28
N ALA A 81 5.78 -7.45 7.55
CA ALA A 81 6.27 -8.75 8.00
C ALA A 81 5.54 -9.92 7.33
N LYS A 82 4.23 -9.77 7.06
CA LYS A 82 3.45 -10.75 6.30
C LYS A 82 3.86 -10.78 4.83
N MET A 83 4.17 -9.63 4.21
CA MET A 83 4.67 -9.56 2.83
C MET A 83 6.04 -10.22 2.64
N HIS A 84 6.88 -10.23 3.68
CA HIS A 84 8.19 -10.89 3.65
C HIS A 84 8.13 -12.43 3.76
N ARG A 85 6.95 -13.02 4.01
CA ARG A 85 6.79 -14.47 3.97
C ARG A 85 6.71 -14.93 2.51
N ILE A 86 7.88 -15.25 1.95
CA ILE A 86 7.99 -15.71 0.57
C ILE A 86 7.27 -17.05 0.44
N MET A 87 6.21 -17.07 -0.37
CA MET A 87 5.51 -18.31 -0.70
C MET A 87 6.34 -19.15 -1.68
N PRO A 88 6.47 -20.47 -1.44
CA PRO A 88 7.08 -21.36 -2.40
C PRO A 88 6.22 -21.42 -3.68
N LEU A 89 6.88 -21.74 -4.79
CA LEU A 89 6.19 -22.00 -6.06
C LEU A 89 5.15 -23.12 -5.87
N SER A 90 3.91 -22.84 -6.24
CA SER A 90 2.81 -23.80 -6.28
C SER A 90 2.39 -24.04 -7.72
N LEU A 91 2.42 -25.31 -8.15
CA LEU A 91 1.99 -25.70 -9.48
C LEU A 91 0.51 -26.09 -9.45
N HIS A 92 -0.30 -25.50 -10.32
CA HIS A 92 -1.69 -25.88 -10.46
C HIS A 92 -2.02 -26.34 -11.90
N LEU A 93 -2.91 -27.31 -12.02
CA LEU A 93 -3.28 -27.92 -13.31
C LEU A 93 -4.01 -26.95 -14.25
N ASP A 94 -4.63 -25.92 -13.68
CA ASP A 94 -5.38 -24.87 -14.37
C ASP A 94 -4.54 -23.62 -14.68
N ASP A 95 -3.24 -23.60 -14.33
CA ASP A 95 -2.36 -22.47 -14.68
C ASP A 95 -2.19 -22.37 -16.20
N CYS A 96 -2.81 -21.36 -16.81
CA CYS A 96 -2.80 -21.11 -18.24
C CYS A 96 -2.00 -19.84 -18.57
N TYR A 97 -0.88 -19.98 -19.28
CA TYR A 97 -0.07 -18.86 -19.75
C TYR A 97 0.51 -19.15 -21.14
N ASP A 98 0.68 -18.12 -21.99
CA ASP A 98 1.24 -18.29 -23.33
C ASP A 98 2.75 -18.62 -23.24
N PRO A 99 3.19 -19.81 -23.70
CA PRO A 99 4.58 -20.21 -23.59
C PRO A 99 5.54 -19.43 -24.52
N ARG A 100 5.00 -18.58 -25.41
CA ARG A 100 5.75 -17.82 -26.43
C ARG A 100 6.03 -16.38 -26.01
N ILE A 101 5.38 -15.87 -24.96
CA ILE A 101 5.43 -14.45 -24.57
C ILE A 101 5.87 -14.33 -23.11
N CYS A 102 6.80 -13.41 -22.84
CA CYS A 102 7.16 -13.02 -21.48
C CYS A 102 6.01 -12.22 -20.86
N HIS A 103 5.44 -12.69 -19.75
CA HIS A 103 4.32 -12.02 -19.10
C HIS A 103 4.68 -10.67 -18.46
N ILE A 104 5.98 -10.36 -18.26
CA ILE A 104 6.44 -9.10 -17.66
C ILE A 104 6.53 -8.00 -18.71
N CYS A 105 7.38 -8.17 -19.73
CA CYS A 105 7.59 -7.17 -20.79
C CYS A 105 6.64 -7.32 -21.98
N LYS A 106 5.82 -8.39 -22.01
CA LYS A 106 4.83 -8.69 -23.06
C LYS A 106 5.43 -8.93 -24.46
N THR A 107 6.73 -9.20 -24.55
CA THR A 107 7.41 -9.52 -25.82
C THR A 107 7.62 -11.03 -26.00
N ARG A 108 7.82 -11.48 -27.25
CA ARG A 108 8.07 -12.89 -27.57
C ARG A 108 9.48 -13.31 -27.16
N PHE A 109 9.61 -14.58 -26.78
CA PHE A 109 10.91 -15.22 -26.59
C PHE A 109 11.59 -15.47 -27.94
N LEU A 110 12.88 -15.15 -28.03
CA LEU A 110 13.75 -15.50 -29.15
C LEU A 110 14.33 -16.92 -28.99
N PRO A 111 14.77 -17.56 -30.09
CA PRO A 111 15.49 -18.83 -30.01
C PRO A 111 16.74 -18.71 -29.13
N GLY A 112 16.91 -19.64 -28.20
CA GLY A 112 18.06 -19.68 -27.29
C GLY A 112 17.90 -18.89 -25.99
N GLU A 113 16.83 -18.12 -25.80
CA GLU A 113 16.60 -17.39 -24.56
C GLU A 113 16.14 -18.29 -23.40
N ILE A 114 16.67 -18.03 -22.20
CA ILE A 114 16.29 -18.73 -20.98
C ILE A 114 14.92 -18.23 -20.50
N ARG A 115 13.99 -19.17 -20.34
CA ARG A 115 12.64 -18.94 -19.82
C ARG A 115 12.57 -19.44 -18.38
N VAL A 116 12.08 -18.58 -17.50
CA VAL A 116 11.86 -18.90 -16.08
C VAL A 116 10.38 -18.78 -15.74
N ARG A 117 9.94 -19.50 -14.70
CA ARG A 117 8.59 -19.37 -14.15
C ARG A 117 8.62 -18.29 -13.08
N ASP A 118 7.87 -17.23 -13.28
CA ASP A 118 7.60 -16.23 -12.25
C ASP A 118 6.33 -16.63 -11.50
N HIS A 119 6.30 -16.39 -10.20
CA HIS A 119 5.17 -16.76 -9.35
C HIS A 119 4.85 -15.68 -8.32
N SER A 120 3.61 -15.67 -7.84
CA SER A 120 3.21 -14.75 -6.78
C SER A 120 3.89 -15.15 -5.48
N HIS A 121 4.70 -14.23 -4.93
CA HIS A 121 5.27 -14.40 -3.59
C HIS A 121 4.26 -14.09 -2.48
N TRP A 122 3.11 -13.51 -2.84
CA TRP A 122 2.06 -13.12 -1.91
C TRP A 122 0.84 -14.03 -2.06
N GLY A 123 0.45 -14.71 -0.99
CA GLY A 123 -0.76 -15.53 -0.95
C GLY A 123 -0.55 -16.95 -1.48
N SER A 124 -0.82 -17.19 -2.77
CA SER A 124 -1.06 -18.53 -3.31
C SER A 124 0.19 -19.25 -3.85
N GLY A 125 1.30 -18.57 -4.09
CA GLY A 125 2.48 -19.18 -4.71
C GLY A 125 2.31 -19.51 -6.20
N ARG A 126 1.18 -19.15 -6.82
CA ARG A 126 0.81 -19.54 -8.19
C ARG A 126 1.68 -18.88 -9.24
N ILE A 127 1.84 -19.57 -10.37
CA ILE A 127 2.58 -19.04 -11.52
C ILE A 127 1.82 -17.85 -12.13
N ASN A 128 2.52 -16.72 -12.29
CA ASN A 128 2.01 -15.57 -13.02
C ASN A 128 2.21 -15.75 -14.54
N GLY A 129 3.27 -16.45 -14.93
CA GLY A 129 3.56 -16.84 -16.31
C GLY A 129 5.04 -17.13 -16.54
N LEU A 130 5.43 -17.32 -17.81
CA LEU A 130 6.84 -17.36 -18.18
C LEU A 130 7.42 -15.95 -18.27
N ALA A 131 8.69 -15.81 -17.94
CA ALA A 131 9.45 -14.57 -18.07
C ALA A 131 10.84 -14.82 -18.66
N HIS A 132 11.43 -13.79 -19.27
CA HIS A 132 12.87 -13.79 -19.51
C HIS A 132 13.59 -13.82 -18.16
N GLN A 133 14.73 -14.49 -18.08
CA GLN A 133 15.56 -14.49 -16.86
C GLN A 133 15.85 -13.06 -16.36
N ALA A 134 16.24 -12.16 -17.27
CA ALA A 134 16.51 -10.77 -16.93
C ALA A 134 15.27 -10.02 -16.45
N CYS A 135 14.11 -10.22 -17.09
CA CYS A 135 12.85 -9.60 -16.66
C CYS A 135 12.46 -10.05 -15.25
N ASN A 136 12.58 -11.35 -14.96
CA ASN A 136 12.26 -11.93 -13.66
C ASN A 136 13.16 -11.37 -12.56
N LEU A 137 14.48 -11.36 -12.77
CA LEU A 137 15.44 -10.84 -11.80
C LEU A 137 15.25 -9.34 -11.50
N ASN A 138 14.80 -8.58 -12.50
CA ASN A 138 14.56 -7.14 -12.36
C ASN A 138 13.14 -6.82 -11.86
N CYS A 139 12.23 -7.79 -11.84
CA CYS A 139 10.88 -7.61 -11.31
C CYS A 139 10.90 -7.73 -9.78
N ARG A 140 11.24 -6.64 -9.12
CA ARG A 140 11.37 -6.59 -7.65
C ARG A 140 10.03 -6.31 -7.00
N ALA A 141 9.78 -7.02 -5.90
CA ALA A 141 8.71 -6.72 -4.96
C ALA A 141 8.89 -5.33 -4.35
N ASN A 142 7.79 -4.56 -4.26
CA ASN A 142 7.76 -3.32 -3.48
C ASN A 142 7.11 -3.61 -2.11
N TYR A 143 7.83 -3.31 -1.03
CA TYR A 143 7.37 -3.52 0.35
C TYR A 143 6.90 -2.18 0.92
N PHE A 144 5.83 -1.66 0.33
CA PHE A 144 5.22 -0.40 0.70
C PHE A 144 3.72 -0.62 0.94
N ILE A 145 3.20 -0.07 2.03
CA ILE A 145 1.78 -0.08 2.37
C ILE A 145 1.24 1.33 2.09
N PRO A 146 0.37 1.50 1.08
CA PRO A 146 -0.35 2.77 0.91
C PRO A 146 -1.28 3.01 2.10
N VAL A 147 -1.34 4.26 2.54
CA VAL A 147 -2.24 4.80 3.56
C VAL A 147 -3.00 5.96 2.93
#